data_AF-A0A221SP85-F1
#
_entry.id   AF-A0A221SP85-F1
#
_cell.length_a   1.000
_cell.length_b   1.000
_cell.length_c   1.000
_cell.angle_alpha   90.00
_cell.angle_beta   90.00
_cell.angle_gamma   90.00
#
_symmetry.space_group_name_H-M   'P 1'
#
loop_
_entity.id
_entity.type
_entity.pdbx_description
1 polymer ?
#
loop_
_entity_poly.entity_id
_entity_poly.type
_entity_poly.pdbx_seq_one_letter_code
_entity_poly.pdbx_strand_id
1 'polypeptide(L)'
;QTKTLSKWMKEQNVPGMYEIDTRALTMIIREKGTILGRIVCNEIPKNLPPIEDPNRRNLVASVSTTSPKTYNPNGQPRICIVDCGMKYNQLRCFLSRGACVKVVPWDYDITKVDYD
;
A
#
# COMPACT_ATOMS: atom_id res chain seq x y z
N GLN A 1 4.84 17.39 17.38
CA GLN A 1 5.46 16.33 16.55
C GLN A 1 5.78 15.17 17.48
N THR A 2 5.33 13.93 17.20
CA THR A 2 5.39 12.82 18.18
C THR A 2 6.67 11.98 18.11
N LYS A 3 7.38 11.93 16.97
CA LYS A 3 8.71 11.30 16.79
C LYS A 3 9.37 11.74 15.48
N THR A 4 10.68 11.50 15.35
CA THR A 4 11.43 11.70 14.09
C THR A 4 11.16 10.57 13.09
N LEU A 5 11.37 10.84 11.79
CA LEU A 5 11.21 9.84 10.72
C LEU A 5 12.10 8.61 10.96
N SER A 6 13.39 8.82 11.28
CA SER A 6 14.33 7.73 11.54
C SER A 6 13.88 6.83 12.70
N LYS A 7 13.36 7.41 13.78
CA LYS A 7 12.84 6.63 14.91
C LYS A 7 11.63 5.80 14.50
N TRP A 8 10.69 6.38 13.75
CA TRP A 8 9.53 5.65 13.27
C TRP A 8 9.88 4.51 12.31
N MET A 9 10.81 4.73 11.38
CA MET A 9 11.26 3.70 10.44
C MET A 9 11.87 2.49 11.18
N LYS A 10 12.68 2.73 12.22
CA LYS A 10 13.22 1.67 13.08
C LYS A 10 12.11 0.88 13.79
N GLU A 11 11.12 1.57 14.35
CA GLU A 11 9.96 0.93 15.01
C GLU A 11 9.10 0.10 14.04
N GLN A 12 9.04 0.48 12.77
CA GLN A 12 8.29 -0.25 11.73
C GLN A 12 9.13 -1.29 10.98
N ASN A 13 10.39 -1.49 11.39
CA ASN A 13 11.33 -2.39 10.71
C ASN A 13 11.51 -2.07 9.20
N VAL A 14 11.54 -0.79 8.85
CA VAL A 14 11.70 -0.30 7.48
C VAL A 14 13.11 0.27 7.29
N PRO A 15 13.93 -0.25 6.35
CA PRO A 15 15.25 0.29 6.07
C PRO A 15 15.17 1.66 5.38
N GLY A 16 16.18 2.50 5.61
CA GLY A 16 16.31 3.81 4.98
C GLY A 16 17.77 4.16 4.75
N MET A 17 18.03 4.92 3.69
CA MET A 17 19.34 5.48 3.36
C MET A 17 19.16 6.94 2.93
N TYR A 18 20.19 7.74 3.13
CA TYR A 18 20.24 9.15 2.74
C TYR A 18 21.62 9.43 2.12
N GLU A 19 21.86 10.65 1.63
CA GLU A 19 23.11 11.03 0.93
C GLU A 19 23.41 10.20 -0.33
N ILE A 20 22.35 9.76 -1.01
CA ILE A 20 22.44 9.13 -2.33
C ILE A 20 22.05 10.10 -3.44
N ASP A 21 22.62 9.93 -4.63
CA ASP A 21 22.17 10.64 -5.82
C ASP A 21 20.86 10.02 -6.34
N THR A 22 19.74 10.51 -5.79
CA THR A 22 18.39 10.08 -6.22
C THR A 22 18.08 10.50 -7.66
N ARG A 23 18.76 11.52 -8.20
CA ARG A 23 18.60 11.96 -9.60
C ARG A 23 19.22 10.94 -10.55
N ALA A 24 20.45 10.49 -10.29
CA ALA A 24 21.08 9.43 -11.06
C ALA A 24 20.26 8.13 -11.01
N LEU A 25 19.76 7.74 -9.83
CA LEU A 25 18.88 6.58 -9.68
C LEU A 25 17.59 6.72 -10.53
N THR A 26 16.96 7.89 -10.50
CA THR A 26 15.75 8.16 -11.30
C THR A 26 16.03 8.07 -12.80
N MET A 27 17.17 8.56 -13.28
CA MET A 27 17.55 8.44 -14.69
C MET A 27 17.70 6.99 -15.12
N ILE A 28 18.38 6.16 -14.31
CA ILE A 28 18.55 4.73 -14.57
C ILE A 28 17.19 4.02 -14.67
N ILE A 29 16.28 4.28 -13.72
CA ILE A 29 14.93 3.68 -13.73
C ILE A 29 14.13 4.13 -14.95
N ARG A 30 14.21 5.42 -15.31
CA ARG A 30 13.48 5.96 -16.46
C ARG A 30 13.94 5.36 -17.79
N GLU A 31 15.24 5.13 -17.96
CA GLU A 31 15.83 4.59 -19.19
C GLU A 31 15.65 3.08 -19.32
N LYS A 32 15.77 2.33 -18.21
CA LYS A 32 15.71 0.86 -18.21
C LYS A 32 14.32 0.29 -17.91
N GLY A 33 13.38 1.12 -17.47
CA GLY A 33 12.08 0.70 -16.96
C GLY A 33 12.19 0.14 -15.53
N THR A 34 11.26 -0.74 -15.16
CA THR A 34 11.24 -1.35 -13.82
C THR A 34 12.52 -2.15 -13.56
N ILE A 35 13.27 -1.75 -12.55
CA ILE A 35 14.47 -2.47 -12.08
C ILE A 35 14.22 -3.07 -10.70
N LEU A 36 14.73 -4.28 -10.48
CA LEU A 36 14.78 -4.88 -9.15
C LEU A 36 16.00 -4.33 -8.39
N GLY A 37 15.83 -4.07 -7.09
CA GLY A 37 16.88 -3.53 -6.23
C GLY A 37 16.73 -4.00 -4.80
N ARG A 38 17.81 -3.89 -4.02
CA ARG A 38 17.80 -4.18 -2.58
C ARG A 38 18.71 -3.22 -1.84
N ILE A 39 18.37 -2.93 -0.59
CA ILE A 39 19.26 -2.25 0.36
C ILE A 39 19.99 -3.34 1.15
N VAL A 40 21.33 -3.27 1.21
CA VAL A 40 22.15 -4.14 2.05
C VAL A 40 22.83 -3.25 3.09
N CYS A 41 22.59 -3.55 4.37
CA CYS A 41 23.28 -2.88 5.47
C CYS A 41 24.57 -3.64 5.78
N ASN A 42 25.66 -2.92 6.02
CA ASN A 42 27.00 -3.46 6.29
C ASN A 42 27.67 -4.08 5.04
N GLU A 43 28.40 -5.18 5.22
CA GLU A 43 29.11 -5.86 4.13
C GLU A 43 28.13 -6.62 3.23
N ILE A 44 28.40 -6.59 1.92
CA ILE A 44 27.64 -7.36 0.93
C ILE A 44 27.97 -8.86 1.14
N PRO A 45 27.00 -9.71 1.52
CA PRO A 45 27.24 -11.13 1.67
C PRO A 45 27.74 -11.75 0.36
N LYS A 46 28.69 -12.70 0.46
CA LYS A 46 29.24 -13.40 -0.72
C LYS A 46 28.16 -14.18 -1.51
N ASN A 47 27.17 -14.71 -0.79
CA ASN A 47 26.07 -15.47 -1.35
C ASN A 47 24.76 -14.72 -1.12
N LEU A 48 24.41 -13.80 -2.03
CA LEU A 48 23.10 -13.17 -2.04
C LEU A 48 22.14 -13.95 -2.94
N PRO A 49 20.93 -14.28 -2.48
CA PRO A 49 19.93 -14.85 -3.36
C PRO A 49 19.52 -13.82 -4.44
N PRO A 50 19.02 -14.29 -5.60
CA PRO A 50 18.40 -13.41 -6.59
C PRO A 50 17.33 -12.54 -5.96
N ILE A 51 17.19 -11.31 -6.46
CA ILE A 51 16.12 -10.41 -6.01
C ILE A 51 14.80 -10.98 -6.52
N GLU A 52 13.88 -11.26 -5.61
CA GLU A 52 12.53 -11.70 -5.96
C GLU A 52 11.75 -10.55 -6.60
N ASP A 53 11.07 -10.81 -7.71
CA ASP A 53 10.16 -9.86 -8.32
C ASP A 53 8.81 -9.87 -7.59
N PRO A 54 8.45 -8.79 -6.86
CA PRO A 54 7.20 -8.73 -6.11
C PRO A 54 5.97 -8.76 -7.01
N ASN A 55 6.08 -8.48 -8.31
CA ASN A 55 4.95 -8.53 -9.23
C ASN A 55 4.52 -9.97 -9.57
N ARG A 56 5.31 -10.98 -9.19
CA ARG A 56 4.96 -12.40 -9.39
C ARG A 56 3.92 -12.90 -8.39
N ARG A 57 3.65 -12.14 -7.32
CA ARG A 57 2.68 -12.49 -6.28
C ARG A 57 1.46 -11.58 -6.35
N ASN A 58 0.32 -12.03 -5.83
CA ASN A 58 -0.87 -11.18 -5.71
C ASN A 58 -0.68 -10.15 -4.59
N LEU A 59 -0.14 -8.97 -4.93
CA LEU A 59 0.08 -7.89 -3.98
C LEU A 59 -1.24 -7.38 -3.39
N VAL A 60 -2.31 -7.37 -4.17
CA VAL A 60 -3.64 -6.95 -3.73
C VAL A 60 -4.13 -7.81 -2.56
N ALA A 61 -3.99 -9.13 -2.65
CA ALA A 61 -4.35 -10.04 -1.56
C ALA A 61 -3.55 -9.78 -0.27
N SER A 62 -2.30 -9.29 -0.38
CA SER A 62 -1.46 -9.02 0.80
C SER A 62 -1.80 -7.71 1.53
N VAL A 63 -2.55 -6.80 0.88
CA VAL A 63 -2.86 -5.47 1.43
C VAL A 63 -4.37 -5.22 1.62
N SER A 64 -5.22 -6.09 1.10
CA SER A 64 -6.67 -5.99 1.23
C SER A 64 -7.14 -6.20 2.67
N THR A 65 -8.23 -5.54 3.06
CA THR A 65 -8.94 -5.85 4.31
C THR A 65 -9.31 -7.33 4.39
N THR A 66 -9.23 -7.90 5.60
CA THR A 66 -9.55 -9.31 5.84
C THR A 66 -11.05 -9.58 5.99
N SER A 67 -11.83 -8.55 6.30
CA SER A 67 -13.28 -8.67 6.53
C SER A 67 -14.02 -7.40 6.10
N PRO A 68 -15.28 -7.53 5.62
CA PRO A 68 -16.12 -6.38 5.31
C PRO A 68 -16.32 -5.45 6.50
N LYS A 69 -16.32 -4.15 6.25
CA LYS A 69 -16.58 -3.12 7.26
C LYS A 69 -17.38 -1.96 6.70
N THR A 70 -18.45 -1.60 7.39
CA THR A 70 -19.30 -0.46 7.06
C THR A 70 -18.95 0.76 7.89
N TYR A 71 -18.87 1.91 7.24
CA TYR A 71 -18.61 3.21 7.82
C TYR A 71 -19.79 4.15 7.53
N ASN A 72 -20.17 4.96 8.51
CA ASN A 72 -21.31 5.88 8.42
C ASN A 72 -22.61 5.16 7.95
N PRO A 73 -23.14 4.20 8.73
CA PRO A 73 -24.23 3.31 8.30
C PRO A 73 -25.54 4.03 7.93
N ASN A 74 -25.75 5.23 8.47
CA ASN A 74 -26.93 6.06 8.21
C ASN A 74 -26.72 7.04 7.03
N GLY A 75 -25.54 7.01 6.41
CA GLY A 75 -25.17 7.88 5.31
C GLY A 75 -25.79 7.47 3.97
N GLN A 76 -25.77 8.41 3.03
CA GLN A 76 -26.16 8.20 1.63
C GLN A 76 -25.25 9.01 0.69
N PRO A 77 -24.94 8.49 -0.51
CA PRO A 77 -25.32 7.17 -1.03
C PRO A 77 -24.56 6.01 -0.34
N ARG A 78 -25.02 4.78 -0.56
CA ARG A 78 -24.38 3.52 -0.19
C ARG A 78 -23.34 3.13 -1.24
N ILE A 79 -22.06 3.15 -0.86
CA ILE A 79 -20.94 2.85 -1.75
C ILE A 79 -20.25 1.57 -1.28
N CYS A 80 -20.16 0.57 -2.14
CA CYS A 80 -19.31 -0.60 -1.93
C CYS A 80 -17.90 -0.34 -2.50
N ILE A 81 -16.87 -0.44 -1.66
CA ILE A 81 -15.46 -0.32 -2.08
C ILE A 81 -14.80 -1.68 -1.98
N VAL A 82 -14.34 -2.21 -3.11
CA VAL A 82 -13.44 -3.37 -3.17
C VAL A 82 -12.04 -2.91 -2.81
N ASP A 83 -11.51 -3.43 -1.71
CA ASP A 83 -10.22 -2.99 -1.17
C ASP A 83 -9.06 -3.68 -1.89
N CYS A 84 -8.47 -2.99 -2.86
CA CYS A 84 -7.25 -3.41 -3.55
C CYS A 84 -5.98 -2.71 -3.01
N GLY A 85 -5.99 -2.27 -1.75
CA GLY A 85 -4.96 -1.38 -1.19
C GLY A 85 -5.43 0.07 -1.16
N MET A 86 -6.68 0.29 -0.78
CA MET A 86 -7.30 1.61 -0.69
C MET A 86 -6.53 2.51 0.28
N LYS A 87 -6.33 3.77 -0.10
CA LYS A 87 -5.78 4.78 0.81
C LYS A 87 -6.87 5.30 1.74
N TYR A 88 -6.57 5.43 3.03
CA TYR A 88 -7.51 6.00 4.02
C TYR A 88 -8.15 7.33 3.62
N ASN A 89 -7.48 8.16 2.82
CA ASN A 89 -8.07 9.43 2.38
C ASN A 89 -9.26 9.27 1.44
N GLN A 90 -9.31 8.21 0.63
CA GLN A 90 -10.46 7.93 -0.24
C GLN A 90 -11.71 7.70 0.63
N LEU A 91 -11.59 6.84 1.65
CA LEU A 91 -12.64 6.63 2.66
C LEU A 91 -13.06 7.94 3.32
N ARG A 92 -12.10 8.75 3.82
CA ARG A 92 -12.43 10.05 4.45
C ARG A 92 -13.22 10.98 3.53
N CYS A 93 -12.86 11.04 2.25
CA CYS A 93 -13.55 11.89 1.28
C CYS A 93 -14.99 11.44 1.01
N PHE A 94 -15.28 10.14 1.02
CA PHE A 94 -16.66 9.64 0.90
C PHE A 94 -17.48 9.96 2.15
N LEU A 95 -16.92 9.67 3.33
CA LEU A 95 -17.60 9.93 4.61
C LEU A 95 -17.87 11.43 4.81
N SER A 96 -16.95 12.31 4.41
CA SER A 96 -17.15 13.76 4.50
C SER A 96 -18.27 14.28 3.60
N ARG A 97 -18.69 13.51 2.60
CA ARG A 97 -19.80 13.82 1.69
C ARG A 97 -21.11 13.15 2.13
N GLY A 98 -21.12 12.52 3.30
CA GLY A 98 -22.31 11.88 3.88
C GLY A 98 -22.54 10.45 3.42
N ALA A 99 -21.66 9.85 2.61
CA ALA A 99 -21.86 8.49 2.10
C ALA A 99 -21.79 7.42 3.20
N CYS A 100 -22.57 6.34 3.03
CA CYS A 100 -22.39 5.08 3.73
C CYS A 100 -21.41 4.23 2.92
N VAL A 101 -20.30 3.82 3.52
CA VAL A 101 -19.21 3.14 2.78
C VAL A 101 -19.00 1.74 3.34
N LYS A 102 -19.24 0.72 2.53
CA LYS A 102 -18.92 -0.68 2.85
C LYS A 102 -17.63 -1.08 2.13
N VAL A 103 -16.54 -1.17 2.89
CA VAL A 103 -15.24 -1.67 2.39
C VAL A 103 -15.25 -3.20 2.48
N VAL A 104 -14.92 -3.89 1.39
CA VAL A 104 -14.92 -5.35 1.31
C VAL A 104 -13.57 -5.88 0.82
N PRO A 105 -13.21 -7.14 1.15
CA PRO A 105 -12.00 -7.79 0.61
C PRO A 105 -11.97 -7.79 -0.93
N TRP A 106 -10.77 -7.89 -1.50
CA TRP A 106 -10.54 -7.88 -2.96
C TRP A 106 -11.25 -9.02 -3.70
N ASP A 107 -11.45 -10.16 -3.04
CA ASP A 107 -12.09 -11.38 -3.54
C ASP A 107 -13.55 -11.53 -3.07
N TYR A 108 -14.12 -10.46 -2.53
CA TYR A 108 -15.49 -10.48 -2.03
C TYR A 108 -16.51 -10.56 -3.17
N ASP A 109 -17.51 -11.43 -3.03
CA ASP A 109 -18.63 -11.52 -3.97
C ASP A 109 -19.55 -10.29 -3.85
N ILE A 110 -19.29 -9.29 -4.69
CA ILE A 110 -20.04 -8.03 -4.71
C ILE A 110 -21.43 -8.16 -5.35
N THR A 111 -21.74 -9.27 -6.01
CA THR A 111 -23.04 -9.45 -6.70
C THR A 111 -24.23 -9.51 -5.75
N LYS A 112 -23.97 -9.76 -4.47
CA LYS A 112 -24.97 -9.86 -3.39
C LYS A 112 -24.96 -8.66 -2.45
N VAL A 113 -24.24 -7.59 -2.80
CA VAL A 113 -24.15 -6.39 -1.97
C VAL A 113 -25.16 -5.38 -2.47
N ASP A 114 -25.95 -4.86 -1.53
CA ASP A 114 -26.82 -3.72 -1.76
C ASP A 114 -26.00 -2.42 -1.68
N TYR A 115 -25.93 -1.68 -2.78
CA TYR A 115 -25.26 -0.39 -2.94
C TYR A 115 -26.03 0.44 -3.99
N ASP A 116 -25.85 1.76 -3.97
CA ASP A 116 -26.48 2.69 -4.91
C ASP A 116 -25.70 2.81 -6.24
#